data_AF-A0A1F8PQU6-F1
#
_entry.id   AF-A0A1F8PQU6-F1
#
_cell.length_a   1.000
_cell.length_b   1.000
_cell.length_c   1.000
_cell.angle_alpha   90.00
_cell.angle_beta   90.00
_cell.angle_gamma   90.00
#
_symmetry.space_group_name_H-M   'P 1'
#
loop_
_entity.id
_entity.type
_entity.pdbx_description
1 polymer ?
#
loop_
_entity_poly.entity_id
_entity_poly.type
_entity_poly.pdbx_seq_one_letter_code
_entity_poly.pdbx_strand_id
1 'polypeptide(L)'
;MANNNAHDIFRGFSGTTNTIAMIFGYRNNEYYVQIGVLNDSGGWYFSSRLPIIDAVHLFEFDWLASTGAGANNGSTTFRIDGVQRFSLTGIDNDTQRVDMSRIGPLAGIDVGTIGTYYLDTYESLR
;
A
#
# COMPACT_ATOMS: atom_id res chain seq x y z
N MET A 1 5.66 -11.47 -15.01
CA MET A 1 4.24 -11.33 -14.63
C MET A 1 3.40 -11.11 -15.89
N ALA A 2 2.22 -11.74 -16.02
CA ALA A 2 1.35 -11.55 -17.18
C ALA A 2 0.57 -10.23 -17.13
N ASN A 3 0.07 -9.77 -18.29
CA ASN A 3 -0.68 -8.51 -18.38
C ASN A 3 -1.98 -8.55 -17.56
N ASN A 4 -2.23 -7.49 -16.79
CA ASN A 4 -3.31 -7.32 -15.81
C ASN A 4 -3.20 -8.15 -14.53
N ASN A 5 -2.08 -8.84 -14.30
CA ASN A 5 -1.87 -9.50 -13.01
C ASN A 5 -1.36 -8.50 -11.97
N ALA A 6 -1.68 -8.76 -10.71
CA ALA A 6 -1.19 -7.99 -9.58
C ALA A 6 -1.19 -8.83 -8.32
N HIS A 7 -0.42 -8.44 -7.31
CA HIS A 7 -0.47 -9.06 -5.98
C HIS A 7 -0.04 -8.06 -4.91
N ASP A 8 -0.39 -8.34 -3.67
CA ASP A 8 0.02 -7.51 -2.55
C ASP A 8 1.47 -7.83 -2.17
N ILE A 9 2.30 -6.78 -2.07
CA ILE A 9 3.69 -6.85 -1.63
C ILE A 9 3.89 -6.34 -0.19
N PHE A 10 2.93 -5.58 0.33
CA PHE A 10 2.88 -5.13 1.72
C PHE A 10 1.42 -5.16 2.22
N ARG A 11 1.23 -5.58 3.48
CA ARG A 11 -0.02 -5.38 4.20
C ARG A 11 0.23 -4.88 5.62
N GLY A 12 -0.52 -3.86 6.03
CA GLY A 12 -0.62 -3.41 7.42
C GLY A 12 -1.92 -3.91 8.04
N PHE A 13 -1.88 -4.30 9.31
CA PHE A 13 -3.03 -4.88 10.00
C PHE A 13 -3.34 -4.15 11.31
N SER A 14 -4.62 -4.08 11.64
CA SER A 14 -5.16 -3.77 12.96
C SER A 14 -5.78 -5.06 13.51
N GLY A 15 -5.04 -5.77 14.36
CA GLY A 15 -5.38 -7.14 14.74
C GLY A 15 -5.38 -8.07 13.52
N THR A 16 -6.56 -8.53 13.09
CA THR A 16 -6.72 -9.38 11.90
C THR A 16 -7.23 -8.62 10.67
N THR A 17 -7.62 -7.35 10.83
CA THR A 17 -8.15 -6.53 9.75
C THR A 17 -7.01 -5.94 8.93
N ASN A 18 -7.01 -6.16 7.62
CA ASN A 18 -6.07 -5.49 6.71
C ASN A 18 -6.46 -4.02 6.57
N THR A 19 -5.57 -3.10 6.90
CA THR A 19 -5.83 -1.65 6.92
C THR A 19 -5.01 -0.87 5.91
N ILE A 20 -3.91 -1.45 5.44
CA ILE A 20 -3.02 -0.87 4.42
C ILE A 20 -2.64 -1.97 3.45
N ALA A 21 -2.70 -1.71 2.15
CA ALA A 21 -2.25 -2.65 1.12
C ALA A 21 -1.38 -1.93 0.09
N MET A 22 -0.18 -2.48 -0.18
CA MET A 22 0.61 -2.08 -1.34
C MET A 22 0.53 -3.18 -2.38
N ILE A 23 0.04 -2.83 -3.57
CA ILE A 23 -0.18 -3.73 -4.70
C ILE A 23 0.92 -3.49 -5.72
N PHE A 24 1.60 -4.56 -6.15
CA PHE A 24 2.51 -4.57 -7.28
C PHE A 24 1.86 -5.32 -8.44
N GLY A 25 1.84 -4.72 -9.62
CA GLY A 25 1.23 -5.33 -10.79
C GLY A 25 1.89 -4.97 -12.10
N TYR A 26 1.40 -5.60 -13.16
CA TYR A 26 1.89 -5.42 -14.52
C TYR A 26 0.72 -5.21 -15.47
N ARG A 27 0.71 -4.11 -16.21
CA ARG A 27 -0.34 -3.78 -17.18
C ARG A 27 0.20 -2.94 -18.32
N ASN A 28 -0.28 -3.18 -19.54
CA ASN A 28 0.09 -2.42 -20.75
C ASN A 28 1.61 -2.35 -20.96
N ASN A 29 2.30 -3.46 -20.66
CA ASN A 29 3.74 -3.59 -20.77
C ASN A 29 4.55 -2.71 -19.79
N GLU A 30 3.96 -2.34 -18.65
CA GLU A 30 4.55 -1.51 -17.62
C GLU A 30 4.25 -2.07 -16.22
N TYR A 31 5.23 -2.00 -15.33
CA TYR A 31 5.04 -2.30 -13.92
C TYR A 31 4.39 -1.11 -13.20
N TYR A 32 3.57 -1.40 -12.19
CA TYR A 32 3.00 -0.34 -11.36
C TYR A 32 2.96 -0.76 -9.90
N VAL A 33 2.92 0.26 -9.04
CA VAL A 33 2.58 0.12 -7.63
C VAL A 33 1.33 0.94 -7.30
N GLN A 34 0.56 0.50 -6.32
CA GLN A 34 -0.62 1.21 -5.82
C GLN A 34 -0.69 1.04 -4.31
N ILE A 35 -1.03 2.09 -3.58
CA ILE A 35 -1.27 2.03 -2.14
C ILE A 35 -2.77 2.16 -1.87
N GLY A 36 -3.28 1.39 -0.91
CA GLY A 36 -4.65 1.44 -0.42
C GLY A 36 -4.69 1.57 1.09
N VAL A 37 -5.66 2.33 1.61
CA VAL A 37 -5.92 2.48 3.05
C VAL A 37 -7.41 2.33 3.37
N LEU A 38 -7.69 1.67 4.49
CA LEU A 38 -9.04 1.39 4.98
C LEU A 38 -9.56 2.52 5.88
N ASN A 39 -10.85 2.85 5.72
CA ASN A 39 -11.59 3.71 6.64
C ASN A 39 -12.47 2.89 7.60
N ASP A 40 -13.06 3.54 8.59
CA ASP A 40 -13.84 2.85 9.61
C ASP A 40 -15.19 2.29 9.14
N SER A 41 -15.68 2.71 7.96
CA SER A 41 -16.85 2.10 7.32
C SER A 41 -16.52 0.85 6.49
N GLY A 42 -15.24 0.44 6.45
CA GLY A 42 -14.76 -0.68 5.65
C GLY A 42 -14.48 -0.32 4.18
N GLY A 43 -14.61 0.96 3.82
CA GLY A 43 -14.28 1.49 2.51
C GLY A 43 -12.78 1.69 2.32
N TRP A 44 -12.28 1.32 1.13
CA TRP A 44 -10.88 1.51 0.76
C TRP A 44 -10.69 2.75 -0.11
N TYR A 45 -9.65 3.51 0.19
CA TYR A 45 -9.13 4.56 -0.68
C TYR A 45 -7.82 4.10 -1.30
N PHE A 46 -7.75 4.10 -2.63
CA PHE A 46 -6.54 3.75 -3.36
C PHE A 46 -5.96 4.96 -4.09
N SER A 47 -4.63 4.99 -4.23
CA SER A 47 -3.98 5.86 -5.20
C SER A 47 -4.37 5.47 -6.63
N SER A 48 -3.97 6.27 -7.62
CA SER A 48 -3.86 5.76 -8.99
C SER A 48 -2.80 4.65 -9.05
N ARG A 49 -2.78 3.88 -10.15
CA ARG A 49 -1.67 2.97 -10.44
C ARG A 49 -0.47 3.81 -10.88
N LEU A 50 0.58 3.79 -10.07
CA LEU A 50 1.76 4.60 -10.27
C LEU A 50 2.80 3.78 -11.04
N PRO A 51 3.20 4.22 -12.25
CA PRO A 51 4.13 3.46 -13.06
C PRO A 51 5.52 3.42 -12.42
N ILE A 52 6.19 2.28 -12.54
CA ILE A 52 7.58 2.05 -12.15
C ILE A 52 8.30 1.29 -13.26
N ILE A 53 9.63 1.32 -13.23
CA ILE A 53 10.46 0.56 -14.16
C ILE A 53 11.05 -0.66 -13.46
N ASP A 54 11.68 -1.55 -14.23
CA ASP A 54 12.41 -2.70 -13.67
C ASP A 54 13.77 -2.24 -13.13
N ALA A 55 13.75 -1.58 -11.98
CA ALA A 55 14.91 -1.07 -11.26
C ALA A 55 14.65 -1.06 -9.74
N VAL A 56 15.67 -0.73 -8.96
CA VAL A 56 15.51 -0.47 -7.52
C VAL A 56 14.64 0.77 -7.35
N HIS A 57 13.61 0.64 -6.52
CA HIS A 57 12.75 1.74 -6.10
C HIS A 57 12.61 1.74 -4.58
N LEU A 58 12.63 2.94 -3.99
CA LEU A 58 12.28 3.15 -2.60
C LEU A 58 10.78 3.47 -2.50
N PHE A 59 10.03 2.67 -1.75
CA PHE A 59 8.62 2.91 -1.48
C PHE A 59 8.44 3.35 -0.03
N GLU A 60 7.92 4.57 0.16
CA GLU A 60 7.73 5.15 1.49
C GLU A 60 6.27 5.53 1.65
N PHE A 61 5.66 5.18 2.77
CA PHE A 61 4.33 5.66 3.10
C PHE A 61 4.26 6.13 4.54
N ASP A 62 3.57 7.24 4.75
CA ASP A 62 3.16 7.71 6.07
C ASP A 62 1.69 7.35 6.25
N TRP A 63 1.33 6.79 7.39
CA TRP A 63 -0.06 6.53 7.76
C TRP A 63 -0.35 7.16 9.12
N LEU A 64 -1.44 7.91 9.20
CA LEU A 64 -1.89 8.55 10.42
C LEU A 64 -3.35 8.17 10.68
N ALA A 65 -3.60 7.63 11.88
CA ALA A 65 -4.96 7.44 12.39
C ALA A 65 -5.63 8.79 12.65
N SER A 66 -6.93 8.86 12.43
CA SER A 66 -7.75 9.95 12.90
C SER A 66 -7.73 10.02 14.43
N THR A 67 -7.90 11.22 14.99
CA THR A 67 -7.68 11.47 16.42
C THR A 67 -8.73 10.85 17.34
N GLY A 68 -9.86 10.39 16.79
CA GLY A 68 -10.96 9.80 17.55
C GLY A 68 -12.29 9.89 16.81
N ALA A 69 -13.31 9.22 17.36
CA ALA A 69 -14.61 9.07 16.73
C ALA A 69 -15.21 10.40 16.23
N GLY A 70 -15.58 10.42 14.95
CA GLY A 70 -16.18 11.59 14.29
C GLY A 70 -15.18 12.68 13.88
N ALA A 71 -13.88 12.50 14.17
CA ALA A 71 -12.84 13.29 13.54
C ALA A 71 -12.51 12.70 12.17
N ASN A 72 -12.33 13.56 11.18
CA ASN A 72 -11.88 13.19 9.83
C ASN A 72 -10.52 13.85 9.61
N ASN A 73 -9.50 13.44 10.37
CA ASN A 73 -8.16 14.02 10.28
C ASN A 73 -7.06 12.97 10.16
N GLY A 74 -7.43 11.71 9.90
CA GLY A 74 -6.50 10.69 9.43
C GLY A 74 -5.93 11.06 8.06
N SER A 75 -4.74 10.53 7.76
CA SER A 75 -4.05 10.83 6.51
C SER A 75 -3.13 9.72 6.04
N THR A 76 -2.75 9.78 4.77
CA THR A 76 -1.74 8.92 4.18
C THR A 76 -0.98 9.69 3.11
N THR A 77 0.34 9.61 3.14
CA THR A 77 1.21 10.11 2.06
C THR A 77 1.99 8.93 1.50
N PHE A 78 2.13 8.85 0.18
CA PHE A 78 2.93 7.83 -0.48
C PHE A 78 3.94 8.45 -1.42
N ARG A 79 5.20 8.02 -1.28
CA ARG A 79 6.34 8.48 -2.05
C ARG A 79 7.01 7.30 -2.75
N ILE A 80 7.52 7.58 -3.94
CA ILE A 80 8.39 6.68 -4.69
C ILE A 80 9.67 7.45 -4.94
N ASP A 81 10.81 6.90 -4.52
CA ASP A 81 12.14 7.50 -4.67
C ASP A 81 12.20 8.92 -4.05
N GLY A 82 11.63 9.11 -2.86
CA GLY A 82 11.58 10.40 -2.16
C GLY A 82 10.57 11.40 -2.72
N VAL A 83 9.94 11.12 -3.87
CA VAL A 83 8.97 12.03 -4.51
C VAL A 83 7.55 11.65 -4.10
N GLN A 84 6.79 12.61 -3.55
CA GLN A 84 5.37 12.40 -3.25
C GLN A 84 4.56 12.13 -4.52
N ARG A 85 3.90 10.97 -4.57
CA ARG A 85 3.07 10.50 -5.69
C ARG A 85 1.58 10.47 -5.35
N PHE A 86 1.26 10.35 -4.07
CA PHE A 86 -0.12 10.34 -3.58
C PHE A 86 -0.18 10.94 -2.17
N SER A 87 -1.28 11.63 -1.89
CA SER A 87 -1.60 12.16 -0.56
C SER A 87 -3.12 12.13 -0.39
N LEU A 88 -3.56 11.66 0.75
CA LEU A 88 -4.95 11.63 1.17
C LEU A 88 -5.05 12.15 2.59
N THR A 89 -5.96 13.07 2.82
CA THR A 89 -6.28 13.64 4.13
C THR A 89 -7.78 13.54 4.35
N GLY A 90 -8.22 13.67 5.59
CA GLY A 90 -9.65 13.68 5.87
C GLY A 90 -10.24 12.29 6.05
N ILE A 91 -9.40 11.30 6.38
CA ILE A 91 -9.84 9.91 6.56
C ILE A 91 -10.41 9.76 7.96
N ASP A 92 -11.56 9.10 8.07
CA ASP A 92 -12.10 8.56 9.31
C ASP A 92 -11.58 7.13 9.51
N ASN A 93 -10.54 6.98 10.32
CA ASN A 93 -9.82 5.71 10.55
C ASN A 93 -9.29 5.61 12.00
N ASP A 94 -10.00 6.22 12.97
CA ASP A 94 -9.58 6.21 14.37
C ASP A 94 -9.75 4.85 15.04
N THR A 95 -10.59 3.97 14.50
CA THR A 95 -10.73 2.59 15.00
C THR A 95 -9.62 1.66 14.51
N GLN A 96 -8.78 2.11 13.58
CA GLN A 96 -7.64 1.36 13.08
C GLN A 96 -6.39 1.65 13.91
N ARG A 97 -5.66 0.61 14.30
CA ARG A 97 -4.32 0.74 14.88
C ARG A 97 -3.41 -0.26 14.20
N VAL A 98 -2.51 0.22 13.35
CA VAL A 98 -1.54 -0.66 12.69
C VAL A 98 -0.60 -1.27 13.74
N ASP A 99 -0.74 -2.56 14.01
CA ASP A 99 0.01 -3.31 15.03
C ASP A 99 0.87 -4.44 14.44
N MET A 100 0.68 -4.75 13.17
CA MET A 100 1.48 -5.73 12.43
C MET A 100 1.65 -5.28 10.97
N SER A 101 2.85 -5.50 10.43
CA SER A 101 3.10 -5.45 8.98
C SER A 101 3.53 -6.82 8.47
N ARG A 102 3.22 -7.09 7.19
CA ARG A 102 3.75 -8.23 6.44
C ARG A 102 4.27 -7.72 5.11
N ILE A 103 5.36 -8.33 4.64
CA ILE A 103 6.06 -7.94 3.42
C ILE A 103 6.44 -9.21 2.65
N GLY A 104 6.31 -9.17 1.33
CA GLY A 104 6.60 -10.29 0.43
C GLY A 104 5.41 -10.60 -0.48
N PRO A 105 5.37 -11.75 -1.14
CA PRO A 105 4.24 -12.12 -2.01
C PRO A 105 3.07 -12.60 -1.14
N LEU A 106 2.15 -11.70 -0.77
CA LEU A 106 1.18 -11.96 0.31
C LEU A 106 -0.16 -12.54 -0.17
N ALA A 107 -0.74 -11.97 -1.23
CA ALA A 107 -2.10 -12.31 -1.65
C ALA A 107 -2.38 -11.86 -3.09
N GLY A 108 -3.39 -12.46 -3.73
CA GLY A 108 -3.80 -12.10 -5.09
C GLY A 108 -2.87 -12.61 -6.18
N ILE A 109 -1.94 -13.53 -5.86
CA ILE A 109 -0.96 -14.05 -6.83
C ILE A 109 -1.67 -14.88 -7.91
N ASP A 110 -1.93 -14.25 -9.05
CA ASP A 110 -2.48 -14.92 -10.24
C ASP A 110 -1.53 -15.99 -10.81
N VAL A 111 -2.07 -17.01 -11.48
CA VAL A 111 -1.30 -18.11 -12.09
C VAL A 111 -0.20 -17.61 -13.06
N GLY A 112 -0.42 -16.48 -13.73
CA GLY A 112 0.57 -15.85 -14.63
C GLY A 112 1.66 -15.03 -13.92
N THR A 113 1.66 -14.98 -12.59
CA THR A 113 2.64 -14.25 -11.79
C THR A 113 3.80 -15.17 -11.43
N ILE A 114 4.80 -15.20 -12.32
CA ILE A 114 6.04 -15.96 -12.16
C ILE A 114 7.26 -15.03 -12.24
N GLY A 115 8.34 -15.38 -11.55
CA GLY A 115 9.62 -14.66 -11.57
C GLY A 115 10.19 -14.41 -10.17
N THR A 116 11.05 -13.40 -10.06
CA THR A 116 11.73 -13.02 -8.82
C THR A 116 11.75 -11.49 -8.72
N TYR A 117 11.51 -10.99 -7.52
CA TYR A 117 11.82 -9.62 -7.14
C TYR A 117 12.53 -9.65 -5.79
N TYR A 118 13.27 -8.59 -5.49
CA TYR A 118 14.05 -8.47 -4.27
C TYR A 118 13.46 -7.38 -3.39
N LEU A 119 13.48 -7.59 -2.09
CA LEU A 119 13.10 -6.63 -1.07
C LEU A 119 14.28 -6.48 -0.13
N ASP A 120 14.63 -5.24 0.19
CA ASP A 120 15.72 -4.93 1.11
C ASP A 120 15.39 -3.62 1.86
N THR A 121 16.12 -3.36 2.95
CA THR A 121 16.04 -2.13 3.74
C THR A 121 14.62 -1.80 4.21
N TYR A 122 13.99 -2.75 4.91
CA TYR A 122 12.72 -2.46 5.57
C TYR A 122 12.94 -1.62 6.83
N GLU A 123 12.29 -0.47 6.88
CA GLU A 123 12.26 0.41 8.04
C GLU A 123 10.80 0.71 8.45
N SER A 124 10.60 0.86 9.76
CA SER A 124 9.32 1.28 10.34
C SER A 124 9.58 2.40 11.32
N LEU A 125 9.01 3.56 11.04
CA LEU A 125 9.22 4.79 11.78
C LEU A 125 7.92 5.21 12.48
N ARG A 126 8.05 5.98 13.56
CA ARG A 126 6.94 6.49 14.37
C ARG A 126 6.92 8.01 14.36
#